data_AF-A0A0W8DD48-F1
#
_entry.id   AF-A0A0W8DD48-F1
#
_cell.length_a   1.000
_cell.length_b   1.000
_cell.length_c   1.000
_cell.angle_alpha   90.00
_cell.angle_beta   90.00
_cell.angle_gamma   90.00
#
_symmetry.space_group_name_H-M   'P 1'
#
loop_
_entity.id
_entity.type
_entity.pdbx_description
1 polymer ?
#
loop_
_entity_poly.entity_id
_entity_poly.type
_entity_poly.pdbx_seq_one_letter_code
_entity_poly.pdbx_strand_id
1 'polypeptide(L)'
;MVDANTKVYIACSSVLYLKFLLATGIQGGKKFRSGGRPPEDAVLSLAKTMGKGRKQTYGLDKTDDEKVLKAREAEHRWTRIVSNDLESIPFALFVFGGGILAGSNPTVHAGAMTVYTVARCLHTYVYAHAMQPARAICWGVGVLATLVGVGNAVVAILYTMVAGNVRVYVACSSVLYLKFLLVTFIQGPMAFKSGSRPPEDVRLPIAEGQEQNYGLVQTDDQVVIKARERVHRWQRIVANDLESIPFALFVFGGGILADSNDVVHASALIVYTVSRCLHTYMYANAIQPHRSNCWFVGVAATIAGLVNAIVAIA
;
A
#
# COMPACT_ATOMS: atom_id res chain seq x y z
N MET A 1 -11.10 -6.43 30.95
CA MET A 1 -11.94 -5.65 30.00
C MET A 1 -11.06 -5.23 28.84
N VAL A 2 -11.50 -5.39 27.59
CA VAL A 2 -10.73 -4.95 26.41
C VAL A 2 -10.67 -3.41 26.40
N ASP A 3 -9.47 -2.86 26.21
CA ASP A 3 -9.23 -1.41 26.16
C ASP A 3 -10.03 -0.73 25.03
N ALA A 4 -10.36 0.55 25.22
CA ALA A 4 -11.14 1.33 24.27
C ALA A 4 -10.45 1.44 22.91
N ASN A 5 -9.12 1.63 22.86
CA ASN A 5 -8.38 1.68 21.59
C ASN A 5 -8.45 0.34 20.86
N THR A 6 -8.32 -0.77 21.58
CA THR A 6 -8.41 -2.10 21.00
C THR A 6 -9.78 -2.34 20.37
N LYS A 7 -10.88 -1.92 21.04
CA LYS A 7 -12.23 -2.00 20.46
C LYS A 7 -12.37 -1.18 19.18
N VAL A 8 -11.88 0.06 19.17
CA VAL A 8 -11.93 0.93 17.99
C VAL A 8 -11.08 0.35 16.86
N TYR A 9 -9.90 -0.18 17.16
CA TYR A 9 -9.03 -0.83 16.20
C TYR A 9 -9.69 -2.05 15.55
N ILE A 10 -10.33 -2.92 16.34
CA ILE A 10 -11.07 -4.08 15.84
C ILE A 10 -12.21 -3.62 14.91
N ALA A 11 -13.00 -2.63 15.33
CA ALA A 11 -14.09 -2.10 14.51
C ALA A 11 -13.58 -1.51 13.18
N CYS A 12 -12.57 -0.63 13.25
CA CYS A 12 -11.99 0.03 12.07
C CYS A 12 -11.35 -0.96 11.11
N SER A 13 -10.51 -1.88 11.60
CA SER A 13 -9.88 -2.92 10.78
C SER A 13 -10.90 -3.84 10.13
N SER A 14 -11.98 -4.21 10.84
CA SER A 14 -13.08 -5.01 10.28
C SER A 14 -13.81 -4.28 9.15
N VAL A 15 -14.12 -2.98 9.33
CA VAL A 15 -14.74 -2.15 8.28
C VAL A 15 -13.82 -2.04 7.06
N LEU A 16 -12.53 -1.76 7.28
CA LEU A 16 -11.53 -1.65 6.21
C LEU A 16 -11.36 -2.96 5.45
N TYR A 17 -11.34 -4.10 6.15
CA TYR A 17 -11.25 -5.42 5.54
C TYR A 17 -12.49 -5.77 4.73
N LEU A 18 -13.70 -5.55 5.28
CA LEU A 18 -14.95 -5.75 4.54
C LEU A 18 -14.98 -4.88 3.28
N LYS A 19 -14.60 -3.61 3.40
CA LYS A 19 -14.48 -2.69 2.27
C LYS A 19 -13.48 -3.19 1.22
N PHE A 20 -12.34 -3.74 1.63
CA PHE A 20 -11.35 -4.34 0.73
C PHE A 20 -11.90 -5.58 0.01
N LEU A 21 -12.62 -6.46 0.71
CA LEU A 21 -13.29 -7.62 0.12
C LEU A 21 -14.34 -7.20 -0.92
N LEU A 22 -15.14 -6.18 -0.63
CA LEU A 22 -16.11 -5.63 -1.59
C LEU A 22 -15.40 -5.05 -2.82
N ALA A 23 -14.32 -4.29 -2.63
CA ALA A 23 -13.57 -3.69 -3.72
C ALA A 23 -12.92 -4.74 -4.65
N THR A 24 -12.33 -5.80 -4.07
CA THR A 24 -11.75 -6.92 -4.83
C THR A 24 -12.81 -7.74 -5.55
N GLY A 25 -13.99 -7.95 -4.94
CA GLY A 25 -15.14 -8.57 -5.61
C GLY A 25 -15.61 -7.77 -6.83
N ILE A 26 -15.75 -6.45 -6.69
CA ILE A 26 -16.11 -5.57 -7.81
C ILE A 26 -15.02 -5.58 -8.89
N GLN A 27 -13.75 -5.48 -8.51
CA GLN A 27 -12.61 -5.58 -9.43
C GLN A 27 -12.66 -6.90 -10.23
N GLY A 28 -12.89 -8.04 -9.56
CA GLY A 28 -13.05 -9.34 -10.21
C GLY A 28 -14.15 -9.35 -11.25
N GLY A 29 -15.33 -8.79 -10.93
CA GLY A 29 -16.42 -8.62 -11.89
C GLY A 29 -16.07 -7.71 -13.07
N LYS A 30 -15.29 -6.64 -12.86
CA LYS A 30 -14.79 -5.79 -13.95
C LYS A 30 -13.81 -6.54 -14.85
N LYS A 31 -12.92 -7.38 -14.30
CA LYS A 31 -11.98 -8.21 -15.07
C LYS A 31 -12.69 -9.16 -16.04
N PHE A 32 -13.81 -9.77 -15.64
CA PHE A 32 -14.58 -10.62 -16.56
C PHE A 32 -15.15 -9.83 -17.74
N ARG A 33 -15.66 -8.62 -17.49
CA ARG A 33 -16.28 -7.75 -18.51
C ARG A 33 -15.28 -7.18 -19.52
N SER A 34 -14.02 -7.01 -19.11
CA SER A 34 -12.95 -6.45 -19.92
C SER A 34 -12.10 -7.49 -20.67
N GLY A 35 -12.28 -8.79 -20.35
CA GLY A 35 -11.37 -9.84 -20.83
C GLY A 35 -10.04 -9.89 -20.07
N GLY A 36 -9.95 -9.22 -18.91
CA GLY A 36 -8.77 -9.09 -18.06
C GLY A 36 -8.45 -10.31 -17.19
N ARG A 37 -9.28 -11.35 -17.22
CA ARG A 37 -8.99 -12.61 -16.51
C ARG A 37 -8.01 -13.48 -17.31
N PRO A 38 -7.33 -14.42 -16.65
CA PRO A 38 -6.57 -15.47 -17.31
C PRO A 38 -7.43 -16.31 -18.29
N PRO A 39 -6.86 -16.87 -19.37
CA PRO A 39 -7.58 -17.72 -20.33
C PRO A 39 -8.30 -18.93 -19.69
N GLU A 40 -7.71 -19.53 -18.66
CA GLU A 40 -8.28 -20.66 -17.92
C GLU A 40 -9.62 -20.31 -17.23
N ASP A 41 -9.87 -19.04 -16.93
CA ASP A 41 -11.13 -18.59 -16.32
C ASP A 41 -12.30 -18.50 -17.32
N ALA A 42 -12.06 -18.72 -18.62
CA ALA A 42 -13.10 -18.68 -19.65
C ALA A 42 -14.19 -19.75 -19.46
N VAL A 43 -13.88 -20.84 -18.75
CA VAL A 43 -14.83 -21.94 -18.48
C VAL A 43 -15.82 -21.62 -17.37
N LEU A 44 -15.52 -20.62 -16.53
CA LEU A 44 -16.32 -20.28 -15.36
C LEU A 44 -17.71 -19.75 -15.75
N SER A 45 -18.71 -20.03 -14.91
CA SER A 45 -20.08 -19.51 -15.09
C SER A 45 -20.13 -17.98 -15.14
N LEU A 46 -19.22 -17.31 -14.41
CA LEU A 46 -19.06 -15.86 -14.43
C LEU A 46 -18.56 -15.33 -15.79
N ALA A 47 -17.71 -16.07 -16.49
CA ALA A 47 -17.31 -15.72 -17.85
C ALA A 47 -18.51 -15.84 -18.82
N LYS A 48 -19.38 -16.82 -18.62
CA LYS A 48 -20.59 -17.03 -19.44
C LYS A 48 -21.70 -16.00 -19.17
N THR A 49 -21.74 -15.42 -17.96
CA THR A 49 -22.74 -14.43 -17.55
C THR A 49 -22.21 -13.00 -17.64
N MET A 50 -21.25 -12.62 -16.79
CA MET A 50 -20.69 -11.27 -16.73
C MET A 50 -19.73 -10.97 -17.88
N GLY A 51 -18.96 -11.96 -18.32
CA GLY A 51 -17.98 -11.84 -19.42
C GLY A 51 -18.53 -12.28 -20.78
N LYS A 52 -19.85 -12.34 -20.96
CA LYS A 52 -20.47 -12.96 -22.15
C LYS A 52 -19.92 -12.33 -23.43
N GLY A 53 -19.40 -13.17 -24.32
CA GLY A 53 -18.81 -12.74 -25.59
C GLY A 53 -17.43 -12.08 -25.46
N ARG A 54 -16.77 -12.17 -24.30
CA ARG A 54 -15.42 -11.64 -24.06
C ARG A 54 -14.41 -12.77 -23.91
N LYS A 55 -13.38 -12.74 -24.76
CA LYS A 55 -12.23 -13.63 -24.66
C LYS A 55 -11.35 -13.18 -23.49
N GLN A 56 -11.01 -14.10 -22.60
CA GLN A 56 -10.17 -13.84 -21.43
C GLN A 56 -8.70 -14.03 -21.83
N THR A 57 -7.90 -12.98 -21.77
CA THR A 57 -6.50 -12.98 -22.26
C THR A 57 -5.59 -12.08 -21.43
N TYR A 58 -5.86 -11.91 -20.14
CA TYR A 58 -5.20 -10.90 -19.31
C TYR A 58 -5.37 -9.46 -19.85
N GLY A 59 -6.35 -9.24 -20.73
CA GLY A 59 -6.52 -7.97 -21.45
C GLY A 59 -5.46 -7.70 -22.52
N LEU A 60 -4.63 -8.70 -22.89
CA LEU A 60 -3.54 -8.54 -23.85
C LEU A 60 -4.00 -8.47 -25.31
N ASP A 61 -5.18 -9.01 -25.62
CA ASP A 61 -5.71 -8.93 -26.98
C ASP A 61 -5.95 -7.46 -27.37
N LYS A 62 -5.42 -7.05 -28.52
CA LYS A 62 -5.72 -5.74 -29.10
C LYS A 62 -7.14 -5.72 -29.62
N THR A 63 -7.84 -4.61 -29.42
CA THR A 63 -9.20 -4.44 -29.90
C THR A 63 -9.52 -2.97 -30.04
N ASP A 64 -10.25 -2.63 -31.09
CA ASP A 64 -10.80 -1.30 -31.32
C ASP A 64 -12.27 -1.21 -30.87
N ASP A 65 -12.82 -2.26 -30.26
CA ASP A 65 -14.18 -2.24 -29.71
C ASP A 65 -14.25 -1.27 -28.52
N GLU A 66 -14.89 -0.12 -28.75
CA GLU A 66 -15.09 0.93 -27.75
C GLU A 66 -15.71 0.40 -26.44
N LYS A 67 -16.59 -0.61 -26.52
CA LYS A 67 -17.19 -1.23 -25.33
C LYS A 67 -16.16 -2.00 -24.51
N VAL A 68 -15.19 -2.67 -25.16
CA VAL A 68 -14.09 -3.33 -24.45
C VAL A 68 -13.15 -2.31 -23.85
N LEU A 69 -12.81 -1.26 -24.60
CA LEU A 69 -11.92 -0.20 -24.12
C LEU A 69 -12.49 0.49 -22.86
N LYS A 70 -13.78 0.85 -22.87
CA LYS A 70 -14.49 1.38 -21.70
C LYS A 70 -14.52 0.38 -20.53
N ALA A 71 -14.68 -0.91 -20.81
CA ALA A 71 -14.64 -1.95 -19.77
C ALA A 71 -13.24 -2.10 -19.15
N ARG A 72 -12.18 -2.00 -19.96
CA ARG A 72 -10.77 -2.03 -19.53
C ARG A 72 -10.42 -0.79 -18.70
N GLU A 73 -10.87 0.40 -19.10
CA GLU A 73 -10.68 1.60 -18.30
C GLU A 73 -11.33 1.45 -16.91
N ALA A 74 -12.56 0.94 -16.86
CA ALA A 74 -13.24 0.64 -15.60
C ALA A 74 -12.50 -0.41 -14.77
N GLU A 75 -11.98 -1.47 -15.39
CA GLU A 75 -11.13 -2.46 -14.71
C GLU A 75 -9.86 -1.83 -14.13
N HIS A 76 -9.16 -1.00 -14.90
CA HIS A 76 -7.96 -0.30 -14.46
C HIS A 76 -8.26 0.61 -13.27
N ARG A 77 -9.36 1.36 -13.30
CA ARG A 77 -9.80 2.19 -12.16
C ARG A 77 -9.97 1.36 -10.89
N TRP A 78 -10.69 0.23 -10.96
CA TRP A 78 -10.87 -0.65 -9.80
C TRP A 78 -9.56 -1.31 -9.35
N THR A 79 -8.67 -1.64 -10.27
CA THR A 79 -7.33 -2.13 -9.95
C THR A 79 -6.52 -1.08 -9.18
N ARG A 80 -6.62 0.20 -9.56
CA ARG A 80 -5.96 1.29 -8.82
C ARG A 80 -6.58 1.54 -7.44
N ILE A 81 -7.89 1.35 -7.28
CA ILE A 81 -8.56 1.41 -5.97
C ILE A 81 -7.97 0.34 -5.04
N VAL A 82 -7.93 -0.91 -5.49
CA VAL A 82 -7.42 -2.04 -4.70
C VAL A 82 -5.92 -1.87 -4.42
N SER A 83 -5.11 -1.46 -5.42
CA SER A 83 -3.69 -1.15 -5.22
C SER A 83 -3.49 -0.07 -4.15
N ASN A 84 -4.29 1.00 -4.19
CA ASN A 84 -4.15 2.08 -3.22
C ASN A 84 -4.59 1.66 -1.80
N ASP A 85 -5.51 0.72 -1.69
CA ASP A 85 -5.86 0.11 -0.41
C ASP A 85 -4.71 -0.73 0.15
N LEU A 86 -4.05 -1.53 -0.70
CA LEU A 86 -2.84 -2.27 -0.31
C LEU A 86 -1.66 -1.35 0.05
N GLU A 87 -1.54 -0.21 -0.64
CA GLU A 87 -0.53 0.82 -0.34
C GLU A 87 -0.75 1.52 1.01
N SER A 88 -2.00 1.58 1.50
CA SER A 88 -2.35 2.42 2.65
C SER A 88 -2.75 1.63 3.90
N ILE A 89 -3.66 0.67 3.75
CA ILE A 89 -4.34 0.02 4.88
C ILE A 89 -3.36 -0.81 5.73
N PRO A 90 -2.53 -1.71 5.18
CA PRO A 90 -1.62 -2.51 5.99
C PRO A 90 -0.68 -1.65 6.85
N PHE A 91 -0.06 -0.63 6.26
CA PHE A 91 0.82 0.30 6.98
C PHE A 91 0.10 1.03 8.11
N ALA A 92 -1.09 1.57 7.83
CA ALA A 92 -1.87 2.27 8.84
C ALA A 92 -2.24 1.32 10.00
N LEU A 93 -2.64 0.08 9.70
CA LEU A 93 -2.95 -0.91 10.74
C LEU A 93 -1.74 -1.26 11.59
N PHE A 94 -0.53 -1.43 11.02
CA PHE A 94 0.67 -1.67 11.83
C PHE A 94 1.06 -0.47 12.69
N VAL A 95 0.96 0.75 12.17
CA VAL A 95 1.20 1.96 12.95
C VAL A 95 0.21 2.07 14.11
N PHE A 96 -1.08 1.88 13.84
CA PHE A 96 -2.10 1.96 14.88
C PHE A 96 -1.97 0.82 15.90
N GLY A 97 -1.69 -0.41 15.46
CA GLY A 97 -1.43 -1.55 16.33
C GLY A 97 -0.21 -1.31 17.24
N GLY A 98 0.89 -0.81 16.67
CA GLY A 98 2.08 -0.43 17.44
C GLY A 98 1.80 0.64 18.49
N GLY A 99 1.00 1.66 18.16
CA GLY A 99 0.56 2.67 19.14
C GLY A 99 -0.28 2.09 20.28
N ILE A 100 -1.13 1.10 20.00
CA ILE A 100 -1.90 0.40 21.05
C ILE A 100 -0.95 -0.35 21.99
N LEU A 101 0.02 -1.09 21.44
CA LEU A 101 1.03 -1.80 22.23
C LEU A 101 1.88 -0.85 23.08
N ALA A 102 2.15 0.36 22.57
CA ALA A 102 2.89 1.39 23.29
C ALA A 102 2.06 2.18 24.32
N GLY A 103 0.76 1.91 24.46
CA GLY A 103 -0.09 2.65 25.38
C GLY A 103 -0.32 4.11 24.96
N SER A 104 -0.43 4.38 23.66
CA SER A 104 -0.71 5.72 23.12
C SER A 104 -1.99 6.35 23.68
N ASN A 105 -2.05 7.69 23.69
CA ASN A 105 -3.22 8.42 24.18
C ASN A 105 -4.50 7.92 23.49
N PRO A 106 -5.48 7.40 24.23
CA PRO A 106 -6.58 6.68 23.62
C PRO A 106 -7.54 7.55 22.82
N THR A 107 -7.80 8.78 23.28
CA THR A 107 -8.69 9.71 22.59
C THR A 107 -8.12 10.10 21.22
N VAL A 108 -6.83 10.46 21.18
CA VAL A 108 -6.14 10.85 19.93
C VAL A 108 -6.06 9.65 18.98
N HIS A 109 -5.71 8.47 19.50
CA HIS A 109 -5.52 7.27 18.68
C HIS A 109 -6.84 6.77 18.09
N ALA A 110 -7.90 6.72 18.91
CA ALA A 110 -9.24 6.36 18.45
C ALA A 110 -9.78 7.33 17.39
N GLY A 111 -9.57 8.64 17.59
CA GLY A 111 -9.93 9.66 16.61
C GLY A 111 -9.20 9.48 15.29
N ALA A 112 -7.88 9.28 15.32
CA ALA A 112 -7.07 9.05 14.13
C ALA A 112 -7.51 7.81 13.34
N MET A 113 -7.75 6.67 14.02
CA MET A 113 -8.24 5.45 13.38
C MET A 113 -9.61 5.64 12.72
N THR A 114 -10.51 6.36 13.38
CA THR A 114 -11.86 6.63 12.87
C THR A 114 -11.81 7.52 11.63
N VAL A 115 -11.07 8.63 11.70
CA VAL A 115 -10.89 9.55 10.56
C VAL A 115 -10.23 8.84 9.38
N TYR A 116 -9.18 8.04 9.64
CA TYR A 116 -8.54 7.21 8.63
C TYR A 116 -9.56 6.30 7.93
N THR A 117 -10.34 5.56 8.71
CA THR A 117 -11.33 4.60 8.19
C THR A 117 -12.37 5.28 7.31
N VAL A 118 -12.96 6.38 7.78
CA VAL A 118 -13.94 7.17 7.00
C VAL A 118 -13.30 7.69 5.72
N ALA A 119 -12.10 8.27 5.80
CA ALA A 119 -11.39 8.78 4.63
C ALA A 119 -11.10 7.68 3.60
N ARG A 120 -10.75 6.46 4.02
CA ARG A 120 -10.52 5.32 3.11
C ARG A 120 -11.80 4.79 2.47
N CYS A 121 -12.92 4.80 3.16
CA CYS A 121 -14.22 4.45 2.57
C CYS A 121 -14.66 5.49 1.54
N LEU A 122 -14.57 6.78 1.90
CA LEU A 122 -14.88 7.89 0.99
C LEU A 122 -13.95 7.91 -0.22
N HIS A 123 -12.64 7.67 -0.02
CA HIS A 123 -11.66 7.59 -1.09
C HIS A 123 -12.07 6.57 -2.18
N THR A 124 -12.53 5.38 -1.79
CA THR A 124 -13.01 4.39 -2.76
C THR A 124 -14.25 4.84 -3.51
N TYR A 125 -15.21 5.47 -2.82
CA TYR A 125 -16.40 6.02 -3.45
C TYR A 125 -16.06 7.09 -4.49
N VAL A 126 -15.27 8.11 -4.10
CA VAL A 126 -14.91 9.22 -5.00
C VAL A 126 -14.01 8.76 -6.15
N TYR A 127 -13.14 7.76 -5.92
CA TYR A 127 -12.32 7.18 -6.98
C TYR A 127 -13.19 6.41 -7.97
N ALA A 128 -14.11 5.57 -7.50
CA ALA A 128 -15.01 4.81 -8.38
C ALA A 128 -15.83 5.72 -9.32
N HIS A 129 -16.15 6.94 -8.87
CA HIS A 129 -16.92 7.95 -9.62
C HIS A 129 -16.04 9.03 -10.30
N ALA A 130 -14.72 8.84 -10.38
CA ALA A 130 -13.78 9.77 -11.03
C ALA A 130 -13.87 11.23 -10.52
N MET A 131 -14.16 11.42 -9.23
CA MET A 131 -14.38 12.74 -8.62
C MET A 131 -13.06 13.36 -8.16
N GLN A 132 -12.45 14.21 -9.00
CA GLN A 132 -11.35 15.09 -8.61
C GLN A 132 -11.83 16.50 -8.28
N PRO A 133 -11.26 17.20 -7.27
CA PRO A 133 -10.08 16.85 -6.46
C PRO A 133 -10.38 16.01 -5.20
N ALA A 134 -11.64 15.62 -4.98
CA ALA A 134 -12.09 14.95 -3.75
C ALA A 134 -11.30 13.66 -3.46
N ARG A 135 -10.89 12.91 -4.49
CA ARG A 135 -10.00 11.75 -4.34
C ARG A 135 -8.67 12.12 -3.67
N ALA A 136 -7.98 13.14 -4.16
CA ALA A 136 -6.71 13.56 -3.58
C ALA A 136 -6.87 14.05 -2.13
N ILE A 137 -7.97 14.75 -1.84
CA ILE A 137 -8.30 15.21 -0.48
C ILE A 137 -8.52 14.02 0.46
N CYS A 138 -9.35 13.04 0.08
CA CYS A 138 -9.59 11.85 0.91
C CYS A 138 -8.30 11.06 1.15
N TRP A 139 -7.44 10.94 0.14
CA TRP A 139 -6.12 10.32 0.30
C TRP A 139 -5.25 11.11 1.30
N GLY A 140 -5.17 12.43 1.16
CA GLY A 140 -4.39 13.29 2.06
C GLY A 140 -4.87 13.26 3.51
N VAL A 141 -6.18 13.28 3.74
CA VAL A 141 -6.78 13.13 5.08
C VAL A 141 -6.39 11.78 5.69
N GLY A 142 -6.40 10.70 4.91
CA GLY A 142 -5.92 9.38 5.35
C GLY A 142 -4.45 9.41 5.77
N VAL A 143 -3.57 10.02 4.98
CA VAL A 143 -2.15 10.18 5.32
C VAL A 143 -1.97 10.96 6.61
N LEU A 144 -2.65 12.10 6.75
CA LEU A 144 -2.59 12.92 7.96
C LEU A 144 -3.06 12.16 9.20
N ALA A 145 -4.14 11.39 9.10
CA ALA A 145 -4.62 10.57 10.20
C ALA A 145 -3.60 9.51 10.64
N THR A 146 -2.93 8.84 9.68
CA THR A 146 -1.84 7.90 10.02
C THR A 146 -0.64 8.61 10.64
N LEU A 147 -0.26 9.80 10.16
CA LEU A 147 0.81 10.61 10.76
C LEU A 147 0.49 11.05 12.20
N VAL A 148 -0.77 11.38 12.49
CA VAL A 148 -1.22 11.63 13.87
C VAL A 148 -1.04 10.36 14.74
N GLY A 149 -1.37 9.18 14.19
CA GLY A 149 -1.11 7.90 14.85
C GLY A 149 0.38 7.65 15.11
N VAL A 150 1.25 7.91 14.13
CA VAL A 150 2.71 7.85 14.29
C VAL A 150 3.18 8.78 15.41
N GLY A 151 2.77 10.05 15.38
CA GLY A 151 3.15 11.04 16.39
C GLY A 151 2.74 10.61 17.80
N ASN A 152 1.49 10.14 17.96
CA ASN A 152 0.97 9.66 19.24
C ASN A 152 1.73 8.42 19.75
N ALA A 153 2.09 7.48 18.86
CA ALA A 153 2.89 6.30 19.19
C ALA A 153 4.33 6.66 19.61
N VAL A 154 4.96 7.57 18.87
CA VAL A 154 6.33 8.05 19.18
C VAL A 154 6.36 8.78 20.53
N VAL A 155 5.39 9.66 20.80
CA VAL A 155 5.27 10.33 22.10
C VAL A 155 5.12 9.30 23.22
N ALA A 156 4.29 8.27 23.05
CA ALA A 156 4.11 7.23 24.05
C ALA A 156 5.44 6.54 24.41
N ILE A 157 6.22 6.09 23.43
CA ILE A 157 7.49 5.38 23.70
C ILE A 157 8.60 6.27 24.27
N LEU A 158 8.50 7.60 24.12
CA LEU A 158 9.45 8.57 24.66
C LEU A 158 9.16 8.92 26.12
N TYR A 159 7.89 9.02 26.49
CA TYR A 159 7.48 9.52 27.81
C TYR A 159 6.95 8.43 28.76
N THR A 160 6.78 7.19 28.28
CA THR A 160 6.29 6.07 29.11
C THR A 160 7.26 4.91 29.14
N MET A 161 7.20 4.13 30.23
CA MET A 161 7.93 2.87 30.34
C MET A 161 7.18 1.79 29.56
N VAL A 162 7.74 1.43 28.40
CA VAL A 162 7.22 0.37 27.52
C VAL A 162 8.34 -0.64 27.32
N ALA A 163 7.97 -1.91 27.11
CA ALA A 163 8.90 -2.98 26.79
C ALA A 163 9.85 -2.60 25.61
N GLY A 164 11.09 -3.07 25.69
CA GLY A 164 12.14 -2.69 24.73
C GLY A 164 11.78 -3.08 23.30
N ASN A 165 11.22 -4.28 23.12
CA ASN A 165 10.74 -4.78 21.83
C ASN A 165 9.64 -3.87 21.20
N VAL A 166 8.64 -3.42 21.98
CA VAL A 166 7.59 -2.51 21.53
C VAL A 166 8.16 -1.15 21.15
N ARG A 167 9.09 -0.61 21.96
CA ARG A 167 9.75 0.66 21.66
C ARG A 167 10.46 0.60 20.30
N VAL A 168 11.23 -0.46 20.06
CA VAL A 168 11.94 -0.65 18.78
C VAL A 168 10.96 -0.86 17.63
N TYR A 169 9.87 -1.59 17.84
CA TYR A 169 8.83 -1.79 16.84
C TYR A 169 8.16 -0.50 16.40
N VAL A 170 7.74 0.34 17.36
CA VAL A 170 7.12 1.64 17.06
C VAL A 170 8.11 2.55 16.34
N ALA A 171 9.37 2.63 16.78
CA ALA A 171 10.37 3.44 16.13
C ALA A 171 10.63 2.99 14.68
N CYS A 172 10.87 1.69 14.47
CA CYS A 172 11.18 1.13 13.16
C CYS A 172 9.99 1.19 12.19
N SER A 173 8.79 0.84 12.64
CA SER A 173 7.58 0.95 11.81
C SER A 173 7.28 2.40 11.42
N SER A 174 7.52 3.37 12.31
CA SER A 174 7.41 4.79 12.00
C SER A 174 8.40 5.23 10.91
N VAL A 175 9.68 4.84 11.04
CA VAL A 175 10.72 5.12 10.02
C VAL A 175 10.34 4.49 8.67
N LEU A 176 9.92 3.23 8.67
CA LEU A 176 9.53 2.51 7.46
C LEU A 176 8.31 3.13 6.79
N TYR A 177 7.31 3.55 7.57
CA TYR A 177 6.13 4.26 7.06
C TYR A 177 6.50 5.62 6.46
N LEU A 178 7.30 6.44 7.17
CA LEU A 178 7.76 7.74 6.66
C LEU A 178 8.57 7.59 5.38
N LYS A 179 9.44 6.57 5.32
CA LYS A 179 10.18 6.22 4.11
C LYS A 179 9.24 5.81 2.97
N PHE A 180 8.25 4.96 3.23
CA PHE A 180 7.26 4.57 2.22
C PHE A 180 6.49 5.79 1.71
N LEU A 181 6.07 6.66 2.61
CA LEU A 181 5.38 7.90 2.29
C LEU A 181 6.24 8.80 1.38
N LEU A 182 7.52 9.00 1.71
CA LEU A 182 8.47 9.76 0.88
C LEU A 182 8.60 9.18 -0.53
N VAL A 183 8.71 7.85 -0.67
CA VAL A 183 8.74 7.18 -1.99
C VAL A 183 7.48 7.47 -2.80
N THR A 184 6.30 7.41 -2.17
CA THR A 184 5.03 7.70 -2.87
C THR A 184 4.89 9.17 -3.28
N PHE A 185 5.39 10.10 -2.46
CA PHE A 185 5.44 11.52 -2.80
C PHE A 185 6.38 11.82 -3.96
N ILE A 186 7.51 11.11 -4.06
CA ILE A 186 8.42 11.24 -5.21
C ILE A 186 7.78 10.66 -6.49
N GLN A 187 7.11 9.51 -6.38
CA GLN A 187 6.44 8.87 -7.52
C GLN A 187 5.28 9.73 -8.08
N GLY A 188 4.54 10.44 -7.22
CA GLY A 188 3.33 11.17 -7.58
C GLY A 188 3.51 12.14 -8.77
N PRO A 189 4.38 13.16 -8.67
CA PRO A 189 4.67 14.08 -9.77
C PRO A 189 5.26 13.39 -11.00
N MET A 190 6.07 12.35 -10.83
CA MET A 190 6.63 11.59 -11.95
C MET A 190 5.55 10.88 -12.77
N ALA A 191 4.48 10.42 -12.11
CA ALA A 191 3.35 9.80 -12.78
C ALA A 191 2.52 10.77 -13.63
N PHE A 192 2.47 12.06 -13.27
CA PHE A 192 1.86 13.10 -14.12
C PHE A 192 2.68 13.31 -15.39
N LYS A 193 4.00 13.46 -15.24
CA LYS A 193 4.92 13.66 -16.38
C LYS A 193 4.94 12.48 -17.37
N SER A 194 4.64 11.27 -16.91
CA SER A 194 4.62 10.07 -17.75
C SER A 194 3.28 9.79 -18.44
N GLY A 195 2.25 10.60 -18.17
CA GLY A 195 0.88 10.34 -18.63
C GLY A 195 0.21 9.14 -17.95
N SER A 196 0.77 8.67 -16.82
CA SER A 196 0.35 7.43 -16.14
C SER A 196 -0.78 7.64 -15.14
N ARG A 197 -1.33 8.86 -15.03
CA ARG A 197 -2.49 9.14 -14.17
C ARG A 197 -3.80 8.77 -14.87
N PRO A 198 -4.90 8.64 -14.09
CA PRO A 198 -6.24 8.55 -14.64
C PRO A 198 -6.62 9.75 -15.54
N PRO A 199 -7.48 9.57 -16.56
CA PRO A 199 -7.89 10.65 -17.46
C PRO A 199 -8.45 11.89 -16.76
N GLU A 200 -9.21 11.73 -15.68
CA GLU A 200 -9.76 12.85 -14.93
C GLU A 200 -8.69 13.74 -14.27
N ASP A 201 -7.45 13.26 -14.13
CA ASP A 201 -6.33 14.02 -13.55
C ASP A 201 -5.74 15.06 -14.51
N VAL A 202 -6.09 15.03 -15.81
CA VAL A 202 -5.62 16.03 -16.79
C VAL A 202 -6.04 17.46 -16.42
N ARG A 203 -7.11 17.60 -15.63
CA ARG A 203 -7.64 18.90 -15.18
C ARG A 203 -6.85 19.52 -14.03
N LEU A 204 -5.92 18.77 -13.43
CA LEU A 204 -5.12 19.27 -12.32
C LEU A 204 -3.96 20.13 -12.84
N PRO A 205 -3.62 21.24 -12.16
CA PRO A 205 -2.52 22.12 -12.62
C PRO A 205 -1.18 21.39 -12.82
N ILE A 206 -0.88 20.40 -11.97
CA ILE A 206 0.34 19.58 -12.05
C ILE A 206 0.41 18.68 -13.28
N ALA A 207 -0.69 18.51 -14.03
CA ALA A 207 -0.67 17.77 -15.28
C ALA A 207 0.03 18.55 -16.41
N GLU A 208 0.13 19.88 -16.31
CA GLU A 208 0.85 20.73 -17.30
C GLU A 208 0.43 20.46 -18.75
N GLY A 209 -0.85 20.12 -18.98
CA GLY A 209 -1.38 19.77 -20.31
C GLY A 209 -0.98 18.38 -20.83
N GLN A 210 -0.20 17.61 -20.08
CA GLN A 210 0.17 16.23 -20.41
C GLN A 210 -1.07 15.33 -20.41
N GLU A 211 -1.29 14.61 -21.50
CA GLU A 211 -2.37 13.63 -21.62
C GLU A 211 -2.23 12.54 -20.55
N GLN A 212 -3.32 12.22 -19.87
CA GLN A 212 -3.38 11.19 -18.83
C GLN A 212 -4.30 10.05 -19.30
N ASN A 213 -3.74 8.85 -19.41
CA ASN A 213 -4.46 7.69 -19.95
C ASN A 213 -4.00 6.38 -19.31
N TYR A 214 -3.61 6.44 -18.04
CA TYR A 214 -2.97 5.35 -17.30
C TYR A 214 -1.63 4.87 -17.92
N GLY A 215 -1.08 5.61 -18.89
CA GLY A 215 0.10 5.18 -19.65
C GLY A 215 -0.19 4.05 -20.63
N LEU A 216 -1.47 3.82 -20.98
CA LEU A 216 -1.89 2.73 -21.86
C LEU A 216 -1.67 3.06 -23.34
N VAL A 217 -1.65 4.34 -23.69
CA VAL A 217 -1.46 4.79 -25.07
C VAL A 217 0.04 4.80 -25.39
N GLN A 218 0.42 4.16 -26.50
CA GLN A 218 1.78 4.22 -27.01
C GLN A 218 2.09 5.63 -27.51
N THR A 219 3.34 6.05 -27.36
CA THR A 219 3.81 7.38 -27.77
C THR A 219 5.22 7.25 -28.29
N ASP A 220 5.52 8.00 -29.34
CA ASP A 220 6.87 8.12 -29.90
C ASP A 220 7.67 9.25 -29.23
N ASP A 221 7.04 10.01 -28.33
CA ASP A 221 7.69 11.10 -27.58
C ASP A 221 8.72 10.55 -26.60
N GLN A 222 10.00 10.78 -26.93
CA GLN A 222 11.14 10.36 -26.13
C GLN A 222 11.15 10.95 -24.71
N VAL A 223 10.57 12.13 -24.50
CA VAL A 223 10.45 12.73 -23.17
C VAL A 223 9.48 11.92 -22.31
N VAL A 224 8.33 11.58 -22.88
CA VAL A 224 7.31 10.77 -22.20
C VAL A 224 7.82 9.34 -21.96
N ILE A 225 8.53 8.74 -22.91
CA ILE A 225 9.15 7.42 -22.74
C ILE A 225 10.14 7.43 -21.57
N LYS A 226 11.06 8.40 -21.51
CA LYS A 226 11.99 8.54 -20.38
C LYS A 226 11.28 8.80 -19.05
N ALA A 227 10.18 9.57 -19.07
CA ALA A 227 9.35 9.76 -17.88
C ALA A 227 8.68 8.46 -17.43
N ARG A 228 8.22 7.61 -18.37
CA ARG A 228 7.65 6.29 -18.11
C ARG A 228 8.67 5.32 -17.52
N GLU A 229 9.90 5.29 -18.03
CA GLU A 229 10.98 4.49 -17.43
C GLU A 229 11.25 4.91 -15.99
N ARG A 230 11.29 6.23 -15.74
CA ARG A 230 11.51 6.78 -14.40
C ARG A 230 10.37 6.42 -13.45
N VAL A 231 9.11 6.65 -13.82
CA VAL A 231 7.98 6.28 -12.96
C VAL A 231 7.92 4.78 -12.73
N HIS A 232 8.24 3.96 -13.74
CA HIS A 232 8.27 2.51 -13.60
C HIS A 232 9.31 2.08 -12.54
N ARG A 233 10.50 2.69 -12.51
CA ARG A 233 11.48 2.46 -11.45
C ARG A 233 10.90 2.71 -10.06
N TRP A 234 10.21 3.82 -9.86
CA TRP A 234 9.58 4.16 -8.57
C TRP A 234 8.42 3.23 -8.22
N GLN A 235 7.60 2.83 -9.20
CA GLN A 235 6.56 1.82 -9.01
C GLN A 235 7.14 0.48 -8.55
N ARG A 236 8.30 0.07 -9.08
CA ARG A 236 8.99 -1.15 -8.63
C ARG A 236 9.50 -1.02 -7.19
N ILE A 237 9.97 0.17 -6.79
CA ILE A 237 10.37 0.43 -5.39
C ILE A 237 9.15 0.31 -4.47
N VAL A 238 8.03 0.95 -4.81
CA VAL A 238 6.78 0.87 -4.05
C VAL A 238 6.28 -0.57 -3.96
N ALA A 239 6.23 -1.30 -5.08
CA ALA A 239 5.81 -2.70 -5.11
C ALA A 239 6.69 -3.58 -4.20
N ASN A 240 8.01 -3.42 -4.27
CA ASN A 240 8.92 -4.19 -3.42
C ASN A 240 8.78 -3.84 -1.93
N ASP A 241 8.46 -2.59 -1.61
CA ASP A 241 8.14 -2.20 -0.23
C ASP A 241 6.84 -2.84 0.25
N LEU A 242 5.82 -2.94 -0.60
CA LEU A 242 4.55 -3.63 -0.27
C LEU A 242 4.69 -5.13 -0.14
N GLU A 243 5.58 -5.75 -0.93
CA GLU A 243 5.90 -7.17 -0.84
C GLU A 243 6.72 -7.53 0.41
N SER A 244 7.40 -6.55 1.04
CA SER A 244 8.34 -6.83 2.13
C SER A 244 7.92 -6.25 3.47
N ILE A 245 7.61 -4.95 3.54
CA ILE A 245 7.46 -4.22 4.81
C ILE A 245 6.23 -4.68 5.60
N PRO A 246 5.02 -4.76 5.02
CA PRO A 246 3.86 -5.25 5.75
C PRO A 246 4.06 -6.64 6.35
N PHE A 247 4.68 -7.55 5.61
CA PHE A 247 4.95 -8.91 6.10
C PHE A 247 6.01 -8.94 7.21
N ALA A 248 7.08 -8.14 7.09
CA ALA A 248 8.06 -8.03 8.16
C ALA A 248 7.42 -7.44 9.43
N LEU A 249 6.65 -6.36 9.31
CA LEU A 249 5.94 -5.76 10.45
C LEU A 249 4.92 -6.70 11.08
N PHE A 250 4.31 -7.59 10.29
CA PHE A 250 3.47 -8.67 10.82
C PHE A 250 4.27 -9.67 11.64
N VAL A 251 5.41 -10.15 11.12
CA VAL A 251 6.30 -11.09 11.82
C VAL A 251 6.81 -10.50 13.14
N PHE A 252 7.34 -9.27 13.11
CA PHE A 252 7.84 -8.62 14.32
C PHE A 252 6.69 -8.29 15.29
N GLY A 253 5.53 -7.85 14.80
CA GLY A 253 4.35 -7.64 15.65
C GLY A 253 3.93 -8.93 16.37
N GLY A 254 3.94 -10.06 15.66
CA GLY A 254 3.72 -11.39 16.24
C GLY A 254 4.77 -11.77 17.27
N GLY A 255 6.05 -11.43 17.03
CA GLY A 255 7.13 -11.64 18.00
C GLY A 255 6.96 -10.88 19.31
N ILE A 256 6.35 -9.69 19.31
CA ILE A 256 5.97 -9.00 20.55
C ILE A 256 4.89 -9.80 21.30
N LEU A 257 3.86 -10.24 20.58
CA LEU A 257 2.75 -10.99 21.18
C LEU A 257 3.17 -12.37 21.69
N ALA A 258 4.21 -12.95 21.10
CA ALA A 258 4.83 -14.22 21.48
C ALA A 258 5.81 -14.09 22.66
N ASP A 259 6.04 -12.88 23.19
CA ASP A 259 7.06 -12.60 24.22
C ASP A 259 8.47 -13.08 23.81
N SER A 260 8.82 -12.84 22.54
CA SER A 260 10.09 -13.27 21.97
C SER A 260 11.30 -12.52 22.54
N ASN A 261 12.50 -13.12 22.44
CA ASN A 261 13.71 -12.52 22.99
C ASN A 261 13.94 -11.10 22.47
N ASP A 262 13.98 -10.13 23.40
CA ASP A 262 14.06 -8.70 23.10
C ASP A 262 15.30 -8.29 22.31
N VAL A 263 16.46 -8.88 22.59
CA VAL A 263 17.73 -8.50 21.95
C VAL A 263 17.74 -8.96 20.50
N VAL A 264 17.30 -10.19 20.23
CA VAL A 264 17.19 -10.75 18.88
C VAL A 264 16.13 -9.97 18.09
N HIS A 265 14.97 -9.72 18.70
CA HIS A 265 13.90 -8.93 18.11
C HIS A 265 14.40 -7.54 17.69
N ALA A 266 15.00 -6.79 18.63
CA ALA A 266 15.47 -5.43 18.39
C ALA A 266 16.54 -5.40 17.30
N SER A 267 17.55 -6.27 17.40
CA SER A 267 18.65 -6.35 16.43
C SER A 267 18.14 -6.64 15.03
N ALA A 268 17.29 -7.66 14.88
CA ALA A 268 16.74 -8.06 13.60
C ALA A 268 15.87 -6.96 12.96
N LEU A 269 15.00 -6.31 13.74
CA LEU A 269 14.13 -5.27 13.21
C LEU A 269 14.92 -3.99 12.83
N ILE A 270 15.96 -3.63 13.58
CA ILE A 270 16.86 -2.51 13.23
C ILE A 270 17.60 -2.81 11.93
N VAL A 271 18.20 -4.00 11.81
CA VAL A 271 18.90 -4.44 10.59
C VAL A 271 17.94 -4.44 9.40
N TYR A 272 16.73 -4.98 9.56
CA TYR A 272 15.68 -4.93 8.55
C TYR A 272 15.43 -3.49 8.09
N THR A 273 15.19 -2.59 9.04
CA THR A 273 14.85 -1.19 8.78
C THR A 273 15.94 -0.45 8.01
N VAL A 274 17.19 -0.55 8.47
CA VAL A 274 18.36 0.04 7.79
C VAL A 274 18.48 -0.53 6.38
N SER A 275 18.37 -1.85 6.23
CA SER A 275 18.49 -2.51 4.93
C SER A 275 17.40 -2.08 3.95
N ARG A 276 16.15 -1.86 4.41
CA ARG A 276 15.05 -1.37 3.57
C ARG A 276 15.22 0.07 3.12
N CYS A 277 15.80 0.93 3.95
CA CYS A 277 16.14 2.30 3.58
C CYS A 277 17.27 2.31 2.53
N LEU A 278 18.33 1.55 2.77
CA LEU A 278 19.45 1.40 1.82
C LEU A 278 18.98 0.77 0.50
N HIS A 279 18.14 -0.25 0.54
CA HIS A 279 17.58 -0.88 -0.66
C HIS A 279 16.90 0.16 -1.57
N THR A 280 16.08 1.04 -1.01
CA THR A 280 15.41 2.11 -1.77
C THR A 280 16.39 3.10 -2.35
N TYR A 281 17.38 3.53 -1.57
CA TYR A 281 18.43 4.43 -2.06
C TYR A 281 19.20 3.81 -3.24
N MET A 282 19.64 2.55 -3.09
CA MET A 282 20.37 1.83 -4.14
C MET A 282 19.49 1.59 -5.37
N TYR A 283 18.20 1.29 -5.18
CA TYR A 283 17.26 1.10 -6.29
C TYR A 283 17.06 2.41 -7.07
N ALA A 284 16.80 3.52 -6.37
CA ALA A 284 16.60 4.82 -7.00
C ALA A 284 17.82 5.22 -7.87
N ASN A 285 19.03 4.95 -7.38
CA ASN A 285 20.29 5.25 -8.04
C ASN A 285 20.82 4.15 -8.97
N ALA A 286 20.06 3.06 -9.20
CA ALA A 286 20.45 1.93 -10.04
C ALA A 286 21.79 1.27 -9.65
N ILE A 287 22.10 1.22 -8.36
CA ILE A 287 23.37 0.69 -7.83
C ILE A 287 23.27 -0.83 -7.61
N GLN A 288 24.04 -1.59 -8.39
CA GLN A 288 24.18 -3.06 -8.28
C GLN A 288 25.61 -3.43 -7.87
N PRO A 289 25.83 -4.57 -7.16
CA PRO A 289 24.85 -5.54 -6.66
C PRO A 289 24.21 -5.14 -5.32
N HIS A 290 24.57 -3.97 -4.78
CA HIS A 290 24.22 -3.54 -3.42
C HIS A 290 22.71 -3.50 -3.15
N ARG A 291 21.90 -3.18 -4.17
CA ARG A 291 20.44 -3.30 -4.08
C ARG A 291 20.02 -4.72 -3.70
N SER A 292 20.48 -5.73 -4.42
CA SER A 292 20.14 -7.13 -4.15
C SER A 292 20.66 -7.58 -2.78
N ASN A 293 21.86 -7.16 -2.39
CA ASN A 293 22.42 -7.50 -1.08
C ASN A 293 21.56 -6.92 0.07
N CYS A 294 21.13 -5.66 -0.04
CA CYS A 294 20.22 -5.06 0.95
C CYS A 294 18.87 -5.81 1.01
N TRP A 295 18.38 -6.29 -0.14
CA TRP A 295 17.16 -7.10 -0.16
C TRP A 295 17.37 -8.42 0.61
N PHE A 296 18.45 -9.15 0.34
CA PHE A 296 18.76 -10.42 1.03
C PHE A 296 18.96 -10.24 2.53
N VAL A 297 19.68 -9.19 2.96
CA VAL A 297 19.87 -8.88 4.38
C VAL A 297 18.53 -8.61 5.08
N GLY A 298 17.61 -7.90 4.43
CA GLY A 298 16.27 -7.68 4.96
C GLY A 298 15.47 -8.98 5.11
N VAL A 299 15.55 -9.87 4.12
CA VAL A 299 14.89 -11.20 4.22
C VAL A 299 15.48 -12.02 5.37
N ALA A 300 16.81 -12.09 5.48
CA ALA A 300 17.48 -12.80 6.57
C ALA A 300 17.08 -12.27 7.96
N ALA A 301 16.99 -10.94 8.12
CA ALA A 301 16.52 -10.32 9.34
C ALA A 301 15.06 -10.68 9.67
N THR A 302 14.19 -10.72 8.66
CA THR A 302 12.78 -11.14 8.85
C THR A 302 12.68 -12.60 9.28
N ILE A 303 13.49 -13.49 8.68
CA ILE A 303 13.55 -14.90 9.06
C ILE A 303 14.06 -15.06 10.50
N ALA A 304 15.09 -14.31 10.90
CA ALA A 304 15.59 -14.31 12.27
C ALA A 304 14.49 -13.90 13.26
N GLY A 305 13.71 -12.86 12.94
CA GLY A 305 12.56 -12.43 13.74
C GLY A 305 11.47 -13.50 13.83
N LEU A 306 11.19 -14.20 12.72
CA LEU A 306 10.21 -15.30 12.69
C LEU A 306 10.65 -16.48 13.57
N VAL A 307 11.90 -16.92 13.43
CA VAL A 307 12.45 -18.00 14.26
C VAL A 307 12.40 -17.61 15.74
N ASN A 308 12.78 -16.37 16.07
CA ASN A 308 12.70 -15.86 17.44
C ASN A 308 11.29 -15.92 18.02
N ALA A 309 10.27 -15.56 17.21
CA ALA A 309 8.87 -15.64 17.62
C ALA A 309 8.38 -17.09 17.81
N ILE A 310 8.78 -18.00 16.92
CA ILE A 310 8.39 -19.42 17.01
C ILE A 310 9.02 -20.09 18.24
N VAL A 311 10.30 -19.83 18.50
CA VAL A 311 10.99 -20.41 19.66
C VAL A 311 10.39 -19.94 20.98
N ALA A 312 9.84 -18.72 21.04
CA ALA A 312 9.24 -18.17 22.26
C ALA A 312 7.92 -18.85 22.66
N ILE A 313 7.24 -19.50 21.72
CA ILE A 313 5.96 -20.21 21.95
C ILE A 313 6.11 -21.74 21.96
N ALA A 314 7.33 -22.26 21.79
CA ALA A 314 7.65 -23.67 21.78
C ALA A 314 8.11 -24.15 23.16
#